data_AF-A0A7S0WID8-F1
#
_entry.id   AF-A0A7S0WID8-F1
#
_cell.length_a   1.000
_cell.length_b   1.000
_cell.length_c   1.000
_cell.angle_alpha   90.00
_cell.angle_beta   90.00
_cell.angle_gamma   90.00
#
_symmetry.space_group_name_H-M   'P 1'
#
loop_
_entity.id
_entity.type
_entity.pdbx_description
1 polymer ?
#
loop_
_entity_poly.entity_id
_entity_poly.type
_entity_poly.pdbx_seq_one_letter_code
_entity_poly.pdbx_strand_id
1 'polypeptide(L)'
;MSRTFPNHEFFVASTSKGAEGREKLKRILKAYAVHDGKVGYCQGMAFVAGLLLIYLPNESRAFAALVTLMEQGDFRSMYLHGMEGLKTRIRQLSAVLRVKNPTLAQHLEAHDVTPLLYASSWFMSCFASDFSVRFSGRVMDCLLARRSSAFVMRVALALLNEASGDLLKLNDFEAIVVYLRSEPRAWPRARLNAVVEQALNMCDL
;
A
#
# COMPACT_ATOMS: atom_id res chain seq x y z
N MET A 1 -3.15 17.42 -3.98
CA MET A 1 -1.73 17.03 -3.99
C MET A 1 -1.00 17.35 -2.69
N SER A 2 -1.42 18.34 -1.89
CA SER A 2 -0.68 18.79 -0.68
C SER A 2 -0.45 17.73 0.40
N ARG A 3 -1.22 16.63 0.39
CA ARG A 3 -1.15 15.55 1.39
C ARG A 3 -0.21 14.39 1.01
N THR A 4 0.35 14.39 -0.20
CA THR A 4 1.19 13.28 -0.71
C THR A 4 2.66 13.58 -0.41
N PHE A 5 3.27 12.77 0.46
CA PHE A 5 4.65 12.92 0.95
C PHE A 5 5.02 14.36 1.33
N PRO A 6 4.26 15.03 2.22
CA PRO A 6 4.38 16.47 2.48
C PRO A 6 5.77 16.89 2.98
N ASN A 7 6.49 15.97 3.62
CA ASN A 7 7.81 16.20 4.23
C ASN A 7 8.97 15.69 3.36
N HIS A 8 8.70 15.08 2.20
CA HIS A 8 9.75 14.58 1.31
C HIS A 8 10.25 15.70 0.41
N GLU A 9 11.56 15.89 0.28
CA GLU A 9 12.18 17.01 -0.47
C GLU A 9 11.60 17.21 -1.89
N PHE A 10 11.22 16.11 -2.55
CA PHE A 10 10.62 16.13 -3.89
C PHE A 10 9.22 16.76 -3.94
N PHE A 11 8.54 16.91 -2.80
CA PHE A 11 7.16 17.39 -2.69
C PHE A 11 6.94 18.45 -1.60
N VAL A 12 8.00 18.94 -0.94
CA VAL A 12 7.89 20.01 0.07
C VAL A 12 7.56 21.34 -0.61
N ALA A 13 6.37 21.88 -0.32
CA ALA A 13 5.80 23.03 -1.05
C ALA A 13 6.61 24.32 -0.91
N SER A 14 7.36 24.47 0.18
CA SER A 14 8.18 25.65 0.46
C SER A 14 9.45 25.73 -0.40
N THR A 15 9.72 24.72 -1.22
CA THR A 15 10.89 24.69 -2.12
C THR A 15 10.46 24.71 -3.59
N SER A 16 11.27 25.33 -4.45
CA SER A 16 11.05 25.32 -5.90
C SER A 16 11.01 23.90 -6.47
N LYS A 17 11.94 23.03 -6.02
CA LYS A 17 11.99 21.61 -6.38
C LYS A 17 10.69 20.88 -6.00
N GLY A 18 10.16 21.14 -4.80
CA GLY A 18 8.93 20.51 -4.35
C GLY A 18 7.68 21.02 -5.06
N ALA A 19 7.64 22.30 -5.45
CA ALA A 19 6.58 22.84 -6.30
C ALA A 19 6.60 22.17 -7.69
N GLU A 20 7.78 22.03 -8.30
CA GLU A 20 7.96 21.33 -9.58
C GLU A 20 7.51 19.86 -9.48
N GLY A 21 7.93 19.14 -8.43
CA GLY A 21 7.55 17.75 -8.23
C GLY A 21 6.03 17.56 -8.07
N ARG A 22 5.33 18.48 -7.41
CA ARG A 22 3.86 18.46 -7.30
C ARG A 22 3.17 18.68 -8.64
N GLU A 23 3.68 19.58 -9.47
CA GLU A 23 3.14 19.79 -10.81
C GLU A 23 3.41 18.59 -11.73
N LYS A 24 4.59 17.96 -11.61
CA LYS A 24 4.87 16.69 -12.30
C LYS A 24 3.87 15.60 -11.92
N LEU A 25 3.65 15.39 -10.62
CA LEU A 25 2.68 14.43 -10.13
C LEU A 25 1.26 14.71 -10.64
N LYS A 26 0.86 15.98 -10.67
CA LYS A 26 -0.45 16.41 -11.19
C LYS A 26 -0.59 16.09 -12.68
N ARG A 27 0.44 16.31 -13.50
CA ARG A 27 0.42 15.98 -14.93
C ARG A 27 0.32 14.47 -15.15
N ILE A 28 1.09 13.66 -14.43
CA ILE A 28 1.03 12.19 -14.51
C ILE A 28 -0.37 11.69 -14.18
N LEU A 29 -0.97 12.16 -13.08
CA LEU A 29 -2.31 11.70 -12.67
C LEU A 29 -3.41 12.17 -13.62
N LYS A 30 -3.30 13.38 -14.18
CA LYS A 30 -4.20 13.85 -15.24
C LYS A 30 -4.08 13.00 -16.50
N ALA A 31 -2.86 12.72 -16.93
CA ALA A 31 -2.61 11.86 -18.09
C ALA A 31 -3.18 10.45 -17.86
N TYR A 32 -3.00 9.88 -16.67
CA TYR A 32 -3.55 8.56 -16.35
C TYR A 32 -5.08 8.56 -16.34
N ALA A 33 -5.72 9.60 -15.78
CA ALA A 33 -7.17 9.71 -15.76
C ALA A 33 -7.78 9.78 -17.17
N VAL A 34 -7.04 10.31 -18.15
CA VAL A 34 -7.43 10.30 -19.58
C VAL A 34 -7.14 8.93 -20.21
N HIS A 35 -6.00 8.31 -19.88
CA HIS A 35 -5.58 7.00 -20.39
C HIS A 35 -6.56 5.88 -20.00
N ASP A 36 -6.98 5.83 -18.73
CA ASP A 36 -7.97 4.87 -18.24
C ASP A 36 -9.18 5.61 -17.64
N GLY A 37 -10.08 6.08 -18.51
CA GLY A 37 -11.28 6.82 -18.11
C GLY A 37 -12.27 6.04 -17.24
N LYS A 38 -12.15 4.70 -17.16
CA LYS A 38 -12.98 3.88 -16.25
C LYS A 38 -12.51 3.98 -14.80
N VAL A 39 -11.21 4.14 -14.59
CA VAL A 39 -10.62 4.41 -13.27
C VAL A 39 -10.64 5.92 -12.99
N GLY A 40 -10.25 6.74 -13.96
CA GLY A 40 -10.07 8.16 -13.78
C GLY A 40 -9.02 8.47 -12.73
N TYR A 41 -9.38 9.30 -11.74
CA TYR A 41 -8.57 9.55 -10.55
C TYR A 41 -9.29 9.09 -9.29
N CYS A 42 -8.63 8.22 -8.54
CA CYS A 42 -9.08 7.77 -7.23
C CYS A 42 -8.12 8.25 -6.13
N GLN A 43 -8.69 8.63 -4.98
CA GLN A 43 -7.92 8.98 -3.79
C GLN A 43 -7.06 7.78 -3.37
N GLY A 44 -5.75 8.01 -3.15
CA GLY A 44 -4.75 6.97 -2.91
C GLY A 44 -3.74 6.84 -4.07
N MET A 45 -4.19 6.98 -5.33
CA MET A 45 -3.32 6.86 -6.52
C MET A 45 -2.14 7.85 -6.52
N ALA A 46 -2.33 9.01 -5.89
CA ALA A 46 -1.28 10.01 -5.79
C ALA A 46 -0.05 9.52 -4.99
N PHE A 47 -0.24 8.65 -3.99
CA PHE A 47 0.88 8.05 -3.27
C PHE A 47 1.65 7.05 -4.13
N VAL A 48 0.95 6.25 -4.93
CA VAL A 48 1.57 5.33 -5.90
C VAL A 48 2.38 6.10 -6.94
N ALA A 49 1.75 7.05 -7.63
CA ALA A 49 2.41 7.85 -8.66
C ALA A 49 3.54 8.73 -8.06
N GLY A 50 3.35 9.25 -6.85
CA GLY A 50 4.36 10.04 -6.15
C GLY A 50 5.57 9.20 -5.75
N LEU A 51 5.36 7.96 -5.29
CA LEU A 51 6.43 7.02 -4.96
C LEU A 51 7.24 6.68 -6.21
N LEU A 52 6.56 6.36 -7.32
CA LEU A 52 7.20 6.12 -8.61
C LEU A 52 8.02 7.32 -9.06
N LEU A 53 7.50 8.53 -8.90
CA LEU A 53 8.20 9.76 -9.31
C LEU A 53 9.43 10.08 -8.45
N ILE A 54 9.42 9.71 -7.16
CA ILE A 54 10.61 9.83 -6.30
C ILE A 54 11.76 8.97 -6.84
N TYR A 55 11.48 7.74 -7.27
CA TYR A 55 12.48 6.80 -7.78
C TYR A 55 12.76 6.93 -9.28
N LEU A 56 11.80 7.44 -10.04
CA LEU A 56 11.86 7.71 -11.47
C LEU A 56 11.52 9.19 -11.74
N PRO A 57 12.46 10.14 -11.51
CA PRO A 57 12.17 11.58 -11.61
C PRO A 57 11.72 12.07 -13.00
N ASN A 58 11.91 11.25 -14.04
CA ASN A 58 11.42 11.51 -15.38
C ASN A 58 9.92 11.14 -15.48
N GLU A 59 9.07 12.13 -15.83
CA GLU A 59 7.61 11.97 -15.85
C GLU A 59 7.13 10.84 -16.76
N SER A 60 7.73 10.69 -17.95
CA SER A 60 7.34 9.66 -18.91
C SER A 60 7.64 8.26 -18.39
N ARG A 61 8.78 8.07 -17.70
CA ARG A 61 9.12 6.80 -17.05
C ARG A 61 8.21 6.49 -15.87
N ALA A 62 7.94 7.48 -15.01
CA ALA A 62 7.02 7.31 -13.90
C ALA A 62 5.58 6.99 -14.38
N PHE A 63 5.13 7.65 -15.45
CA PHE A 63 3.85 7.36 -16.09
C PHE A 63 3.81 5.95 -16.68
N ALA A 64 4.84 5.54 -17.43
CA ALA A 64 4.91 4.18 -17.99
C ALA A 64 4.92 3.10 -16.89
N ALA A 65 5.61 3.34 -15.78
CA ALA A 65 5.60 2.45 -14.62
C ALA A 65 4.21 2.40 -13.95
N LEU A 66 3.51 3.54 -13.83
CA LEU A 66 2.15 3.59 -13.31
C LEU A 66 1.18 2.79 -14.18
N VAL A 67 1.23 2.96 -15.51
CA VAL A 67 0.41 2.18 -16.46
C VAL A 67 0.73 0.68 -16.34
N THR A 68 2.01 0.32 -16.29
CA THR A 68 2.45 -1.08 -16.13
C THR A 68 1.88 -1.69 -14.84
N LEU A 69 1.97 -0.98 -13.71
CA LEU A 69 1.43 -1.45 -12.44
C LEU A 69 -0.09 -1.63 -12.50
N MET A 70 -0.80 -0.66 -13.08
CA MET A 70 -2.26 -0.64 -13.14
C MET A 70 -2.83 -1.72 -14.06
N GLU A 71 -2.24 -1.89 -15.24
CA GLU A 71 -2.72 -2.83 -16.25
C GLU A 71 -2.14 -4.23 -16.03
N GLN A 72 -0.81 -4.35 -16.06
CA GLN A 72 -0.14 -5.66 -16.00
C GLN A 72 -0.11 -6.22 -14.58
N GLY A 73 -0.05 -5.35 -13.57
CA GLY A 73 -0.14 -5.74 -12.16
C GLY A 73 -1.57 -5.93 -11.64
N ASP A 74 -2.60 -5.67 -12.46
CA ASP A 74 -4.02 -5.69 -12.06
C ASP A 74 -4.31 -4.82 -10.82
N PHE A 75 -3.63 -3.67 -10.69
CA PHE A 75 -3.96 -2.70 -9.64
C PHE A 75 -5.23 -1.92 -9.96
N ARG A 76 -5.53 -1.72 -11.25
CA ARG A 76 -6.69 -0.93 -11.69
C ARG A 76 -8.00 -1.45 -11.10
N SER A 77 -8.13 -2.77 -10.91
CA SER A 77 -9.33 -3.39 -10.35
C SER A 77 -9.71 -2.84 -8.96
N MET A 78 -8.72 -2.39 -8.18
CA MET A 78 -8.94 -1.78 -6.86
C MET A 78 -9.44 -0.33 -6.92
N TYR A 79 -9.21 0.37 -8.03
CA TYR A 79 -9.56 1.79 -8.21
C TYR A 79 -10.81 2.01 -9.09
N LEU A 80 -11.39 0.96 -9.67
CA LEU A 80 -12.65 1.07 -10.41
C LEU A 80 -13.80 1.55 -9.52
N HIS A 81 -14.83 2.12 -10.15
CA HIS A 81 -16.03 2.56 -9.45
C HIS A 81 -16.62 1.45 -8.57
N GLY A 82 -17.07 1.79 -7.37
CA GLY A 82 -17.56 0.83 -6.37
C GLY A 82 -16.47 0.07 -5.60
N MET A 83 -15.20 0.14 -6.03
CA MET A 83 -14.03 -0.46 -5.36
C MET A 83 -14.17 -1.98 -5.12
N GLU A 84 -14.84 -2.69 -6.03
CA GLU A 84 -15.11 -4.13 -5.87
C GLU A 84 -13.84 -4.98 -5.85
N GLY A 85 -12.80 -4.59 -6.61
CA GLY A 85 -11.50 -5.25 -6.53
C GLY A 85 -10.86 -5.09 -5.16
N LEU A 86 -10.91 -3.88 -4.57
CA LEU A 86 -10.41 -3.63 -3.23
C LEU A 86 -11.18 -4.45 -2.19
N LYS A 87 -12.51 -4.41 -2.21
CA LYS A 87 -13.36 -5.19 -1.29
C LYS A 87 -13.05 -6.68 -1.38
N THR A 88 -12.80 -7.18 -2.59
CA THR A 88 -12.40 -8.57 -2.81
C THR A 88 -11.04 -8.88 -2.18
N ARG A 89 -10.04 -8.02 -2.37
CA ARG A 89 -8.73 -8.17 -1.70
C ARG A 89 -8.85 -8.11 -0.18
N ILE A 90 -9.67 -7.21 0.38
CA ILE A 90 -9.91 -7.13 1.83
C ILE A 90 -10.55 -8.42 2.38
N ARG A 91 -11.54 -8.99 1.67
CA ARG A 91 -12.12 -10.30 2.04
C ARG A 91 -11.11 -11.43 1.94
N GLN A 92 -10.29 -11.44 0.88
CA GLN A 92 -9.22 -12.41 0.69
C GLN A 92 -8.18 -12.34 1.82
N LEU A 93 -7.82 -11.14 2.30
CA LEU A 93 -6.90 -11.00 3.43
C LEU A 93 -7.45 -11.67 4.70
N SER A 94 -8.74 -11.52 4.97
CA SER A 94 -9.39 -12.20 6.10
C SER A 94 -9.33 -13.73 5.94
N ALA A 95 -9.68 -14.23 4.75
CA ALA A 95 -9.69 -15.66 4.47
C ALA A 95 -8.28 -16.28 4.55
N VAL A 96 -7.28 -15.61 3.98
CA VAL A 96 -5.88 -16.05 4.03
C VAL A 96 -5.37 -16.02 5.47
N LEU A 97 -5.70 -14.99 6.25
CA LEU A 97 -5.29 -14.92 7.66
C LEU A 97 -5.87 -16.08 8.47
N ARG A 98 -7.14 -16.45 8.28
CA ARG A 98 -7.75 -17.62 8.93
C ARG A 98 -7.00 -18.92 8.65
N VAL A 99 -6.49 -19.09 7.43
CA VAL A 99 -5.77 -20.31 7.04
C VAL A 99 -4.33 -20.28 7.56
N LYS A 100 -3.65 -19.14 7.46
CA LYS A 100 -2.20 -19.05 7.71
C LYS A 100 -1.84 -18.71 9.16
N ASN A 101 -2.74 -18.02 9.87
CA ASN A 101 -2.60 -17.68 11.29
C ASN A 101 -4.01 -17.65 11.94
N PRO A 102 -4.63 -18.83 12.14
CA PRO A 102 -5.98 -18.94 12.69
C PRO A 102 -6.10 -18.30 14.07
N THR A 103 -5.05 -18.37 14.89
CA THR A 103 -5.02 -17.77 16.23
C THR A 103 -5.22 -16.26 16.16
N LEU A 104 -4.44 -15.56 15.32
CA LEU A 104 -4.60 -14.12 15.15
C LEU A 104 -5.95 -13.79 14.49
N ALA A 105 -6.38 -14.57 13.50
CA ALA A 105 -7.66 -14.35 12.83
C ALA A 105 -8.84 -14.39 13.82
N GLN A 106 -8.92 -15.45 14.64
CA GLN A 106 -9.95 -15.61 15.67
C GLN A 106 -9.90 -14.48 16.69
N HIS A 107 -8.70 -14.06 17.10
CA HIS A 107 -8.53 -12.97 18.04
C HIS A 107 -9.05 -11.63 17.49
N LEU A 108 -8.71 -11.28 16.25
CA LEU A 108 -9.22 -10.05 15.61
C LEU A 108 -10.74 -10.11 15.41
N GLU A 109 -11.28 -11.27 15.03
CA GLU A 109 -12.72 -11.49 14.83
C GLU A 109 -13.51 -11.40 16.13
N ALA A 110 -12.99 -11.96 17.23
CA ALA A 110 -13.62 -11.88 18.55
C ALA A 110 -13.73 -10.43 19.08
N HIS A 111 -12.93 -9.51 18.53
CA HIS A 111 -12.98 -8.08 18.86
C HIS A 111 -13.60 -7.24 17.73
N ASP A 112 -14.27 -7.84 16.73
CA ASP A 112 -14.89 -7.14 15.60
C ASP A 112 -13.90 -6.31 14.73
N VAL A 113 -12.61 -6.65 14.74
CA VAL A 113 -11.58 -5.96 13.96
C VAL A 113 -11.49 -6.54 12.55
N THR A 114 -12.13 -5.87 11.60
CA THR A 114 -12.09 -6.26 10.18
C THR A 114 -10.94 -5.60 9.42
N PRO A 115 -10.36 -6.23 8.38
CA PRO A 115 -9.27 -5.61 7.62
C PRO A 115 -9.61 -4.31 6.90
N LEU A 116 -10.89 -4.03 6.68
CA LEU A 116 -11.35 -2.75 6.14
C LEU A 116 -10.87 -1.55 6.99
N LEU A 117 -10.74 -1.75 8.31
CA LEU A 117 -10.37 -0.72 9.28
C LEU A 117 -8.90 -0.28 9.18
N TYR A 118 -8.01 -1.13 8.65
CA TYR A 118 -6.57 -0.87 8.66
C TYR A 118 -5.86 -1.09 7.32
N ALA A 119 -6.36 -1.98 6.45
CA ALA A 119 -5.61 -2.42 5.26
C ALA A 119 -5.97 -1.68 3.98
N SER A 120 -7.08 -0.94 3.92
CA SER A 120 -7.53 -0.26 2.69
C SER A 120 -6.44 0.62 2.07
N SER A 121 -5.73 1.39 2.90
CA SER A 121 -4.60 2.23 2.49
C SER A 121 -3.38 1.41 2.05
N TRP A 122 -3.11 0.27 2.68
CA TRP A 122 -2.02 -0.62 2.31
C TRP A 122 -2.16 -1.08 0.86
N PHE A 123 -3.37 -1.52 0.48
CA PHE A 123 -3.69 -1.95 -0.88
C PHE A 123 -3.71 -0.78 -1.88
N MET A 124 -4.37 0.31 -1.53
CA MET A 124 -4.59 1.44 -2.45
C MET A 124 -3.38 2.37 -2.61
N SER A 125 -2.35 2.23 -1.80
CA SER A 125 -1.15 3.08 -1.87
C SER A 125 0.15 2.29 -1.99
N CYS A 126 0.08 0.96 -2.10
CA CYS A 126 1.26 0.08 -1.96
C CYS A 126 2.05 0.41 -0.69
N PHE A 127 1.33 0.57 0.43
CA PHE A 127 1.85 0.98 1.74
C PHE A 127 2.40 2.43 1.82
N ALA A 128 2.45 3.17 0.72
CA ALA A 128 3.17 4.44 0.65
C ALA A 128 2.47 5.61 1.35
N SER A 129 1.19 5.51 1.68
CA SER A 129 0.53 6.52 2.53
C SER A 129 0.89 6.37 4.01
N ASP A 130 1.30 5.17 4.42
CA ASP A 130 1.39 4.81 5.82
C ASP A 130 2.82 4.52 6.28
N PHE A 131 3.63 3.97 5.40
CA PHE A 131 5.00 3.55 5.70
C PHE A 131 6.02 4.46 5.02
N SER A 132 7.27 4.35 5.46
CA SER A 132 8.38 5.11 4.87
C SER A 132 8.48 4.88 3.35
N VAL A 133 8.97 5.90 2.64
CA VAL A 133 9.28 5.82 1.20
C VAL A 133 10.18 4.63 0.88
N ARG A 134 11.15 4.34 1.75
CA ARG A 134 12.09 3.23 1.57
C ARG A 134 11.41 1.86 1.63
N PHE A 135 10.56 1.63 2.63
CA PHE A 135 9.82 0.36 2.74
C PHE A 135 8.88 0.19 1.55
N SER A 136 8.08 1.21 1.26
CA SER A 136 7.12 1.19 0.17
C SER A 136 7.80 1.06 -1.20
N GLY A 137 9.00 1.64 -1.36
CA GLY A 137 9.85 1.47 -2.53
C GLY A 137 10.26 0.01 -2.77
N ARG A 138 10.70 -0.71 -1.72
CA ARG A 138 11.01 -2.15 -1.83
C ARG A 138 9.79 -2.97 -2.23
N VAL A 139 8.62 -2.64 -1.69
CA VAL A 139 7.37 -3.29 -2.09
C VAL A 139 7.07 -3.00 -3.57
N MET A 140 7.21 -1.74 -4.00
CA MET A 140 7.01 -1.32 -5.38
C MET A 140 7.93 -2.03 -6.37
N ASP A 141 9.22 -2.19 -6.04
CA ASP A 141 10.18 -2.93 -6.87
C ASP A 141 9.70 -4.35 -7.14
N CYS A 142 9.23 -5.04 -6.09
CA CYS A 142 8.72 -6.40 -6.20
C CYS A 142 7.42 -6.46 -7.02
N LEU A 143 6.53 -5.47 -6.87
CA LEU A 143 5.28 -5.39 -7.62
C LEU A 143 5.53 -5.19 -9.11
N LEU A 144 6.45 -4.29 -9.47
CA LEU A 144 6.82 -4.03 -10.86
C LEU A 144 7.57 -5.21 -11.48
N ALA A 145 8.48 -5.85 -10.74
CA ALA A 145 9.23 -7.00 -11.21
C ALA A 145 8.32 -8.23 -11.45
N ARG A 146 7.37 -8.49 -10.55
CA ARG A 146 6.45 -9.64 -10.64
C ARG A 146 5.22 -9.37 -11.50
N ARG A 147 4.87 -8.10 -11.71
CA ARG A 147 3.63 -7.68 -12.39
C ARG A 147 2.40 -8.35 -11.79
N SER A 148 2.27 -8.30 -10.47
CA SER A 148 1.15 -8.94 -9.76
C SER A 148 0.79 -8.22 -8.47
N SER A 149 -0.48 -7.84 -8.33
CA SER A 149 -1.06 -7.29 -7.10
C SER A 149 -1.11 -8.29 -5.94
N ALA A 150 -0.92 -9.60 -6.21
CA ALA A 150 -0.87 -10.63 -5.18
C ALA A 150 0.27 -10.41 -4.18
N PHE A 151 1.36 -9.74 -4.58
CA PHE A 151 2.47 -9.46 -3.66
C PHE A 151 2.07 -8.50 -2.53
N VAL A 152 1.11 -7.58 -2.76
CA VAL A 152 0.57 -6.73 -1.69
C VAL A 152 -0.10 -7.56 -0.60
N MET A 153 -0.83 -8.61 -1.00
CA MET A 153 -1.44 -9.55 -0.06
C MET A 153 -0.39 -10.24 0.82
N ARG A 154 0.72 -10.69 0.21
CA ARG A 154 1.82 -11.34 0.94
C ARG A 154 2.46 -10.39 1.95
N VAL A 155 2.70 -9.14 1.57
CA VAL A 155 3.25 -8.13 2.48
C VAL A 155 2.27 -7.83 3.62
N ALA A 156 0.97 -7.70 3.34
CA ALA A 156 -0.04 -7.48 4.37
C ALA A 156 -0.12 -8.65 5.37
N LEU A 157 -0.10 -9.89 4.87
CA LEU A 157 -0.08 -11.09 5.72
C LEU A 157 1.21 -11.19 6.54
N ALA A 158 2.37 -10.95 5.94
CA ALA A 158 3.65 -10.96 6.63
C ALA A 158 3.69 -9.92 7.76
N LEU A 159 3.15 -8.73 7.50
CA LEU A 159 3.05 -7.67 8.50
C LEU A 159 2.14 -8.05 9.67
N LEU A 160 0.99 -8.69 9.40
CA LEU A 160 0.10 -9.19 10.44
C LEU A 160 0.74 -10.31 11.27
N ASN A 161 1.47 -11.23 10.63
CA ASN A 161 2.19 -12.30 11.32
C ASN A 161 3.30 -11.75 12.21
N GLU A 162 4.06 -10.78 11.71
CA GLU A 162 5.10 -10.08 12.47
C GLU A 162 4.52 -9.30 13.66
N ALA A 163 3.31 -8.78 13.54
CA ALA A 163 2.58 -8.09 14.62
C ALA A 163 1.88 -9.06 15.59
N SER A 164 1.75 -10.34 15.24
CA SER A 164 0.85 -11.29 15.92
C SER A 164 1.12 -11.39 17.43
N GLY A 165 2.39 -11.42 17.84
CA GLY A 165 2.76 -11.55 19.25
C GLY A 165 2.38 -10.34 20.10
N ASP A 166 2.30 -9.15 19.50
CA ASP A 166 1.89 -7.93 20.19
C ASP A 166 0.37 -7.79 20.18
N LEU A 167 -0.26 -8.07 19.03
CA LEU A 167 -1.72 -8.01 18.87
C LEU A 167 -2.46 -8.93 19.83
N LEU A 168 -1.98 -10.16 20.01
CA LEU A 168 -2.62 -11.15 20.90
C LEU A 168 -2.60 -10.77 22.39
N LYS A 169 -1.84 -9.73 22.78
CA LYS A 169 -1.81 -9.22 24.16
C LYS A 169 -2.83 -8.10 24.40
N LEU A 170 -3.38 -7.52 23.33
CA LEU A 170 -4.37 -6.46 23.39
C LEU A 170 -5.76 -7.11 23.50
N ASN A 171 -6.63 -6.57 24.34
CA ASN A 171 -7.93 -7.18 24.64
C ASN A 171 -9.11 -6.23 24.37
N ASP A 172 -8.86 -5.12 23.68
CA ASP A 172 -9.87 -4.12 23.36
C ASP A 172 -9.78 -3.70 21.89
N PHE A 173 -10.94 -3.48 21.28
CA PHE A 173 -11.08 -3.11 19.87
C PHE A 173 -10.26 -1.88 19.51
N GLU A 174 -10.29 -0.84 20.35
CA GLU A 174 -9.63 0.43 20.06
C GLU A 174 -8.12 0.28 20.04
N ALA A 175 -7.51 -0.36 21.04
CA ALA A 175 -6.08 -0.60 21.10
C ALA A 175 -5.59 -1.45 19.93
N ILE A 176 -6.33 -2.48 19.54
CA ILE A 176 -5.98 -3.30 18.37
C ILE A 176 -5.98 -2.46 17.10
N VAL A 177 -7.03 -1.67 16.86
CA VAL A 177 -7.14 -0.80 15.68
C VAL A 177 -6.06 0.28 15.68
N VAL A 178 -5.79 0.91 16.84
CA VAL A 178 -4.72 1.89 16.99
C VAL A 178 -3.38 1.25 16.69
N TYR A 179 -3.06 0.09 17.29
CA TYR A 179 -1.82 -0.63 17.03
C TYR A 179 -1.62 -0.88 15.54
N LEU A 180 -2.61 -1.49 14.86
CA LEU A 180 -2.53 -1.78 13.42
C LEU A 180 -2.34 -0.53 12.56
N ARG A 181 -2.84 0.62 13.03
CA ARG A 181 -2.72 1.90 12.34
C ARG A 181 -1.45 2.67 12.66
N SER A 182 -0.78 2.50 13.82
CA SER A 182 0.38 3.31 14.19
C SER A 182 1.67 2.51 14.32
N GLU A 183 1.67 1.42 15.07
CA GLU A 183 2.88 0.76 15.52
C GLU A 183 3.73 0.17 14.38
N PRO A 184 3.16 -0.56 13.41
CA PRO A 184 3.95 -1.10 12.30
C PRO A 184 4.72 -0.03 11.50
N ARG A 185 4.22 1.21 11.47
CA ARG A 185 4.86 2.31 10.74
C ARG A 185 6.16 2.78 11.40
N ALA A 186 6.25 2.61 12.73
CA ALA A 186 7.37 3.03 13.55
C ALA A 186 8.41 1.91 13.76
N TRP A 187 8.15 0.69 13.27
CA TRP A 187 9.06 -0.42 13.45
C TRP A 187 10.46 -0.15 12.88
N PRO A 188 11.53 -0.66 13.53
CA PRO A 188 12.87 -0.54 13.03
C PRO A 188 13.02 -1.12 11.62
N ARG A 189 13.94 -0.54 10.84
CA ARG A 189 14.20 -0.96 9.46
C ARG A 189 14.46 -2.46 9.34
N ALA A 190 15.19 -3.06 10.29
CA ALA A 190 15.47 -4.49 10.27
C ALA A 190 14.18 -5.33 10.33
N ARG A 191 13.23 -4.96 11.17
CA ARG A 191 11.92 -5.63 11.31
C ARG A 191 11.08 -5.48 10.03
N LEU A 192 11.03 -4.28 9.46
CA LEU A 192 10.32 -4.03 8.19
C LEU A 192 10.98 -4.76 7.00
N ASN A 193 12.30 -4.95 7.01
CA ASN A 193 12.98 -5.74 5.99
C ASN A 193 12.58 -7.23 6.10
N ALA A 194 12.52 -7.76 7.32
CA ALA A 194 12.09 -9.14 7.55
C ALA A 194 10.66 -9.39 7.04
N VAL A 195 9.75 -8.42 7.17
CA VAL A 195 8.39 -8.49 6.58
C VAL A 195 8.44 -8.70 5.06
N VAL A 196 9.28 -7.93 4.34
CA VAL A 196 9.40 -8.06 2.88
C VAL A 196 10.04 -9.40 2.50
N GLU A 197 11.04 -9.87 3.27
CA GLU A 197 11.70 -11.16 3.05
C GLU A 197 10.75 -12.34 3.28
N GLN A 198 9.96 -12.30 4.36
CA GLN A 198 8.89 -13.26 4.61
C GLN A 198 7.90 -13.27 3.44
N ALA A 199 7.45 -12.11 2.97
CA ALA A 199 6.53 -12.00 1.85
C ALA A 199 7.09 -12.55 0.53
N LEU A 200 8.41 -12.43 0.29
CA LEU A 200 9.10 -13.00 -0.87
C LEU A 200 9.14 -14.53 -0.82
N ASN A 201 9.25 -15.10 0.37
CA ASN A 201 9.34 -16.55 0.61
C ASN A 201 7.98 -17.25 0.68
N MET A 202 6.87 -16.48 0.73
CA MET A 202 5.52 -17.05 0.65
C MET A 202 5.27 -17.61 -0.75
N CYS A 203 4.84 -18.89 -0.82
CA CYS A 203 4.28 -19.48 -2.03
C CYS A 203 3.01 -18.72 -2.47
N ASP A 204 2.53 -19.01 -3.68
CA ASP A 204 1.27 -18.45 -4.16
C ASP A 204 0.14 -18.75 -3.16
N LEU A 205 -0.54 -17.69 -2.72
CA LEU A 205 -1.57 -17.68 -1.67
C LEU A 205 -2.95 -18.03 -2.24
#